data_AF-A0A956G3C3-F1
#
_entry.id   AF-A0A956G3C3-F1
#
_cell.length_a   1.000
_cell.length_b   1.000
_cell.length_c   1.000
_cell.angle_alpha   90.00
_cell.angle_beta   90.00
_cell.angle_gamma   90.00
#
_symmetry.space_group_name_H-M   'P 1'
#
loop_
_entity.id
_entity.type
_entity.pdbx_description
1 polymer ?
#
loop_
_entity_poly.entity_id
_entity_poly.type
_entity_poly.pdbx_seq_one_letter_code
_entity_poly.pdbx_strand_id
1 'polypeptide(L)'
;MANTLTGPVASASAGNRSYGIDDAIELMRKMPVSGGSNSDMVVNVVRTTLESAGVNVGSVLDDGQAKLDRIAKRISDLQGEVGDLEGQVQRCRDRIRDLEADIAETTLVKERLLLAQQSNEGAAGDAKDEDHDDIPDTRVSPIDGLINEE
;
A
#
# COMPACT_ATOMS: atom_id res chain seq x y z
N MET A 1 -28.14 18.45 -49.79
CA MET A 1 -29.19 17.42 -49.65
C MET A 1 -29.31 17.08 -48.17
N ALA A 2 -30.48 17.31 -47.59
CA ALA A 2 -30.74 17.11 -46.18
C ALA A 2 -30.81 15.62 -45.86
N ASN A 3 -30.06 15.18 -44.84
CA ASN A 3 -30.28 13.88 -44.21
C ASN A 3 -30.52 14.10 -42.72
N THR A 4 -31.80 14.31 -42.40
CA THR A 4 -32.36 14.19 -41.06
C THR A 4 -32.77 12.74 -40.85
N LEU A 5 -32.14 12.03 -39.91
CA LEU A 5 -32.54 10.75 -39.27
C LEU A 5 -31.43 10.51 -38.23
N THR A 6 -31.61 10.23 -36.96
CA THR A 6 -32.74 9.93 -36.08
C THR A 6 -32.11 10.02 -34.69
N GLY A 7 -32.68 10.78 -33.76
CA GLY A 7 -32.16 10.87 -32.40
C GLY A 7 -32.18 9.49 -31.71
N PRO A 8 -31.33 9.25 -30.69
CA PRO A 8 -31.52 8.10 -29.85
C PRO A 8 -32.88 8.26 -29.16
N VAL A 9 -33.83 7.41 -29.53
CA VAL A 9 -35.03 7.18 -28.73
C VAL A 9 -34.53 6.65 -27.39
N ALA A 10 -34.38 7.55 -26.43
CA ALA A 10 -34.24 7.20 -25.03
C ALA A 10 -35.42 6.28 -24.73
N SER A 11 -35.10 4.99 -24.60
CA SER A 11 -36.05 3.97 -24.20
C SER A 11 -36.46 4.35 -22.79
N ALA A 12 -37.57 5.10 -22.71
CA ALA A 12 -38.29 5.31 -21.48
C ALA A 12 -38.77 3.93 -21.06
N SER A 13 -37.95 3.25 -20.25
CA SER A 13 -38.39 2.15 -19.42
C SER A 13 -39.38 2.73 -18.41
N ALA A 14 -40.61 2.96 -18.88
CA ALA A 14 -41.80 2.95 -18.06
C ALA A 14 -41.98 1.51 -17.54
N GLY A 15 -41.05 1.09 -16.67
CA GLY A 15 -41.09 -0.18 -15.99
C GLY A 15 -42.26 -0.13 -15.04
N ASN A 16 -43.18 -1.07 -15.22
CA ASN A 16 -44.17 -1.48 -14.24
C ASN A 16 -43.57 -1.32 -12.84
N ARG A 17 -44.05 -0.35 -12.04
CA ARG A 17 -43.47 -0.01 -10.74
C ARG A 17 -43.75 -1.16 -9.76
N SER A 18 -43.02 -2.25 -9.91
CA SER A 18 -43.01 -3.35 -8.97
C SER A 18 -42.36 -2.82 -7.70
N TYR A 19 -43.20 -2.50 -6.73
CA TYR A 19 -42.76 -2.10 -5.41
C TYR A 19 -41.86 -3.19 -4.82
N GLY A 20 -40.62 -2.86 -4.49
CA GLY A 20 -39.60 -3.82 -4.05
C GLY A 20 -39.16 -3.60 -2.60
N ILE A 21 -38.10 -4.29 -2.18
CA ILE A 21 -37.51 -4.10 -0.84
C ILE A 21 -37.01 -2.67 -0.62
N ASP A 22 -36.56 -2.01 -1.68
CA ASP A 22 -36.04 -0.64 -1.60
C ASP A 22 -37.13 0.39 -1.30
N ASP A 23 -38.31 0.23 -1.90
CA ASP A 23 -39.46 1.08 -1.62
C ASP A 23 -39.98 0.87 -0.19
N ALA A 24 -39.96 -0.37 0.30
CA ALA A 24 -40.31 -0.70 1.69
C ALA A 24 -39.32 -0.08 2.69
N ILE A 25 -38.02 -0.12 2.39
CA ILE A 25 -36.97 0.53 3.19
C ILE A 25 -37.17 2.05 3.19
N GLU A 26 -37.45 2.65 2.03
CA GLU A 26 -37.69 4.08 1.91
C GLU A 26 -38.92 4.53 2.69
N LEU A 27 -40.02 3.75 2.64
CA LEU A 27 -41.21 3.97 3.44
C LEU A 27 -40.90 3.93 4.94
N MET A 28 -40.12 2.94 5.38
CA MET A 28 -39.69 2.83 6.78
C MET A 28 -38.83 4.02 7.23
N ARG A 29 -37.96 4.55 6.37
CA ARG A 29 -37.13 5.74 6.67
C ARG A 29 -37.92 7.04 6.74
N LYS A 30 -38.99 7.17 5.95
CA LYS A 30 -39.83 8.36 5.89
C LYS A 30 -40.83 8.48 7.04
N MET A 31 -41.04 7.39 7.80
CA MET A 31 -41.94 7.43 8.94
C MET A 31 -41.32 8.17 10.13
N PRO A 32 -42.09 9.01 10.85
CA PRO A 32 -41.63 9.72 12.04
C PRO A 32 -41.54 8.75 13.23
N VAL A 33 -40.57 7.85 13.19
CA VAL A 33 -40.28 6.87 14.26
C VAL A 33 -38.97 7.17 14.98
N SER A 34 -38.56 8.44 14.97
CA SER A 34 -37.50 9.01 15.80
C SER A 34 -37.88 8.95 17.28
N GLY A 35 -38.02 7.75 17.86
CA GLY A 35 -38.52 7.59 19.24
C GLY A 35 -39.01 6.20 19.63
N GLY A 36 -38.49 5.12 19.03
CA GLY A 36 -38.35 3.80 19.67
C GLY A 36 -39.57 3.01 20.18
N SER A 37 -40.83 3.47 20.07
CA SER A 37 -41.90 2.86 20.87
C SER A 37 -43.07 2.21 20.11
N ASN A 38 -43.15 2.29 18.78
CA ASN A 38 -44.31 1.78 18.04
C ASN A 38 -43.92 0.93 16.81
N SER A 39 -43.04 -0.06 17.00
CA SER A 39 -42.64 -1.00 15.93
C SER A 39 -43.85 -1.70 15.30
N ASP A 40 -44.85 -2.06 16.10
CA ASP A 40 -46.08 -2.70 15.60
C ASP A 40 -46.92 -1.78 14.71
N MET A 41 -46.97 -0.48 15.01
CA MET A 41 -47.67 0.50 14.17
C MET A 41 -46.97 0.67 12.82
N VAL A 42 -45.63 0.72 12.82
CA VAL A 42 -44.79 0.76 11.61
C VAL A 42 -45.05 -0.47 10.75
N VAL A 43 -45.03 -1.66 11.34
CA VAL A 43 -45.27 -2.92 10.60
C VAL A 43 -46.69 -2.93 10.01
N ASN A 44 -47.70 -2.49 10.77
CA ASN A 44 -49.08 -2.45 10.28
C ASN A 44 -49.29 -1.41 9.18
N VAL A 45 -48.69 -0.22 9.30
CA VAL A 45 -48.76 0.81 8.25
C VAL A 45 -48.01 0.36 7.00
N VAL A 46 -46.84 -0.25 7.13
CA VAL A 46 -46.07 -0.78 5.99
C VAL A 46 -46.84 -1.91 5.32
N ARG A 47 -47.38 -2.86 6.09
CA ARG A 47 -48.21 -3.95 5.56
C ARG A 47 -49.43 -3.40 4.80
N THR A 48 -50.21 -2.53 5.42
CA THR A 48 -51.41 -1.95 4.81
C THR A 48 -51.06 -1.13 3.55
N THR A 49 -49.93 -0.43 3.57
CA THR A 49 -49.46 0.36 2.41
C THR A 49 -49.00 -0.54 1.26
N LEU A 50 -48.27 -1.62 1.57
CA LEU A 50 -47.85 -2.63 0.59
C LEU A 50 -49.05 -3.35 -0.03
N GLU A 51 -50.01 -3.77 0.81
CA GLU A 51 -51.26 -4.40 0.37
C GLU A 51 -52.08 -3.45 -0.52
N SER A 52 -52.17 -2.17 -0.16
CA SER A 52 -52.85 -1.14 -0.97
C SER A 52 -52.17 -0.88 -2.32
N ALA A 53 -50.85 -1.07 -2.38
CA ALA A 53 -50.07 -1.00 -3.62
C ALA A 53 -50.14 -2.30 -4.45
N GLY A 54 -50.84 -3.33 -3.98
CA GLY A 54 -50.95 -4.63 -4.66
C GLY A 54 -49.69 -5.50 -4.55
N VAL A 55 -48.88 -5.27 -3.52
CA VAL A 55 -47.54 -5.85 -3.36
C VAL A 55 -47.58 -6.97 -2.35
N ASN A 56 -47.05 -8.13 -2.71
CA ASN A 56 -46.97 -9.26 -1.81
C ASN A 56 -45.74 -9.13 -0.89
N VAL A 57 -45.96 -9.15 0.42
CA VAL A 57 -44.89 -9.08 1.43
C VAL A 57 -43.86 -10.20 1.23
N GLY A 58 -44.28 -11.40 0.84
CA GLY A 58 -43.39 -12.51 0.49
C GLY A 58 -42.44 -12.17 -0.66
N SER A 59 -42.94 -11.56 -1.74
CA SER A 59 -42.06 -11.13 -2.85
C SER A 59 -41.07 -10.04 -2.45
N VAL A 60 -41.45 -9.16 -1.51
CA VAL A 60 -40.56 -8.13 -0.96
C VAL A 60 -39.47 -8.75 -0.08
N LEU A 61 -39.81 -9.79 0.69
CA LEU A 61 -38.85 -10.55 1.49
C LEU A 61 -37.87 -11.32 0.59
N ASP A 62 -38.36 -11.98 -0.46
CA ASP A 62 -37.51 -12.71 -1.41
C ASP A 62 -36.54 -11.76 -2.15
N ASP A 63 -37.03 -10.59 -2.58
CA ASP A 63 -36.18 -9.54 -3.17
C ASP A 63 -35.14 -9.01 -2.15
N GLY A 64 -35.57 -8.82 -0.90
CA GLY A 64 -34.69 -8.46 0.21
C GLY A 64 -33.57 -9.48 0.44
N GLN A 65 -33.91 -10.78 0.44
CA GLN A 65 -32.94 -11.85 0.60
C GLN A 65 -31.97 -11.89 -0.59
N ALA A 66 -32.47 -11.82 -1.82
CA ALA A 66 -31.63 -11.77 -3.01
C ALA A 66 -30.69 -10.56 -3.00
N LYS A 67 -31.14 -9.41 -2.49
CA LYS A 67 -30.30 -8.23 -2.30
C LYS A 67 -29.22 -8.45 -1.24
N LEU A 68 -29.56 -9.05 -0.10
CA LEU A 68 -28.59 -9.41 0.94
C LEU A 68 -27.51 -10.34 0.40
N ASP A 69 -27.89 -11.38 -0.34
CA ASP A 69 -26.94 -12.33 -0.91
C ASP A 69 -25.98 -11.66 -1.91
N ARG A 70 -26.51 -10.77 -2.76
CA ARG A 70 -25.69 -9.97 -3.70
C ARG A 70 -24.69 -9.08 -2.96
N ILE A 71 -25.15 -8.39 -1.91
CA ILE A 71 -24.29 -7.49 -1.11
C ILE A 71 -23.23 -8.31 -0.36
N ALA A 72 -23.62 -9.41 0.28
CA ALA A 72 -22.70 -10.29 1.01
C ALA A 72 -21.63 -10.87 0.09
N LYS A 73 -22.00 -11.33 -1.10
CA LYS A 73 -21.05 -11.78 -2.12
C LYS A 73 -20.08 -10.66 -2.51
N ARG A 74 -20.59 -9.45 -2.78
CA ARG A 74 -19.75 -8.30 -3.14
C ARG A 74 -18.78 -7.92 -2.02
N ILE A 75 -19.20 -7.99 -0.76
CA ILE A 75 -18.34 -7.79 0.40
C ILE A 75 -17.23 -8.84 0.43
N SER A 76 -17.57 -10.11 0.26
CA SER A 76 -16.60 -11.20 0.22
C SER A 76 -15.57 -11.02 -0.91
N ASP A 77 -16.02 -10.66 -2.11
CA ASP A 77 -15.15 -10.42 -3.26
C ASP A 77 -14.16 -9.28 -2.96
N LEU A 78 -14.66 -8.16 -2.42
CA LEU A 78 -13.84 -7.00 -2.04
C LEU A 78 -12.86 -7.33 -0.92
N GLN A 79 -13.25 -8.14 0.06
CA GLN A 79 -12.35 -8.61 1.13
C GLN A 79 -11.21 -9.46 0.57
N GLY A 80 -11.49 -10.31 -0.43
CA GLY A 80 -10.46 -11.07 -1.15
C GLY A 80 -9.47 -10.15 -1.86
N GLU A 81 -9.98 -9.15 -2.60
CA GLU A 81 -9.14 -8.17 -3.31
C GLU A 81 -8.25 -7.36 -2.35
N VAL A 82 -8.78 -6.96 -1.19
CA VAL A 82 -7.97 -6.30 -0.14
C VAL A 82 -6.84 -7.21 0.33
N GLY A 83 -7.11 -8.49 0.59
CA GLY A 83 -6.08 -9.44 1.01
C GLY A 83 -4.97 -9.62 -0.04
N ASP A 84 -5.34 -9.70 -1.32
CA ASP A 84 -4.38 -9.82 -2.42
C ASP A 84 -3.48 -8.56 -2.53
N LEU A 85 -4.07 -7.38 -2.39
CA LEU A 85 -3.34 -6.11 -2.40
C LEU A 85 -2.42 -5.96 -1.20
N GLU A 86 -2.86 -6.33 0.00
CA GLU A 86 -2.02 -6.36 1.19
C GLU A 86 -0.82 -7.30 1.02
N GLY A 87 -1.03 -8.47 0.43
CA GLY A 87 0.05 -9.40 0.09
C GLY A 87 1.05 -8.81 -0.92
N GLN A 88 0.58 -8.07 -1.92
CA GLN A 88 1.46 -7.36 -2.87
C GLN A 88 2.29 -6.27 -2.20
N VAL A 89 1.66 -5.48 -1.32
CA VAL A 89 2.35 -4.43 -0.56
C VAL A 89 3.44 -5.04 0.33
N GLN A 90 3.16 -6.18 0.97
CA GLN A 90 4.15 -6.86 1.80
C GLN A 90 5.36 -7.31 0.98
N ARG A 91 5.15 -7.96 -0.18
CA ARG A 91 6.24 -8.35 -1.08
C ARG A 91 7.08 -7.16 -1.55
N CYS A 92 6.44 -6.03 -1.83
CA CYS A 92 7.13 -4.80 -2.21
C CYS A 92 8.02 -4.29 -1.07
N ARG A 93 7.51 -4.29 0.18
CA ARG A 93 8.29 -3.92 1.36
C ARG A 93 9.49 -4.84 1.58
N ASP A 94 9.31 -6.15 1.43
CA ASP A 94 10.40 -7.11 1.57
C ASP A 94 11.48 -6.85 0.51
N ARG A 95 11.08 -6.61 -0.74
CA ARG A 95 12.01 -6.25 -1.81
C ARG A 95 12.77 -4.95 -1.55
N ILE A 96 12.12 -3.94 -0.97
CA ILE A 96 12.79 -2.70 -0.57
C ILE A 96 13.87 -2.99 0.48
N ARG A 97 13.55 -3.79 1.51
CA ARG A 97 14.54 -4.14 2.55
C ARG A 97 15.75 -4.88 1.99
N ASP A 98 15.53 -5.81 1.06
CA ASP A 98 16.63 -6.52 0.40
C ASP A 98 17.55 -5.54 -0.35
N LEU A 99 16.96 -4.61 -1.12
CA LEU A 99 17.72 -3.61 -1.86
C LEU A 99 18.45 -2.62 -0.95
N GLU A 100 17.86 -2.25 0.19
CA GLU A 100 18.52 -1.43 1.21
C GLU A 100 19.73 -2.14 1.81
N ALA A 101 19.64 -3.46 2.06
CA ALA A 101 20.76 -4.28 2.51
C ALA A 101 21.86 -4.36 1.45
N ASP A 102 21.51 -4.60 0.18
CA ASP A 102 22.45 -4.63 -0.94
C ASP A 102 23.20 -3.30 -1.08
N ILE A 103 22.51 -2.16 -0.92
CA ILE A 103 23.12 -0.83 -0.93
C ILE A 103 24.10 -0.67 0.24
N ALA A 104 23.72 -1.08 1.44
CA ALA A 104 24.58 -0.99 2.62
C ALA A 104 25.86 -1.83 2.44
N GLU A 105 25.73 -3.06 1.96
CA GLU A 105 26.88 -3.94 1.68
C GLU A 105 27.77 -3.37 0.58
N THR A 106 27.18 -2.93 -0.53
CA THR A 106 27.94 -2.35 -1.66
C THR A 106 28.69 -1.09 -1.21
N THR A 107 28.09 -0.27 -0.35
CA THR A 107 28.72 0.94 0.20
C THR A 107 29.91 0.57 1.08
N LEU A 108 29.73 -0.39 1.98
CA LEU A 108 30.80 -0.87 2.86
C LEU A 108 31.99 -1.45 2.06
N VAL A 109 31.71 -2.27 1.05
CA VAL A 109 32.75 -2.84 0.18
C VAL A 109 33.48 -1.74 -0.58
N LYS A 110 32.73 -0.78 -1.15
CA LYS A 110 33.32 0.37 -1.85
C LYS A 110 34.25 1.18 -0.93
N GLU A 111 33.83 1.49 0.30
CA GLU A 111 34.65 2.22 1.27
C GLU A 111 35.94 1.48 1.60
N ARG A 112 35.85 0.16 1.85
CA ARG A 112 37.04 -0.68 2.11
C ARG A 112 38.01 -0.71 0.94
N LEU A 113 37.50 -0.81 -0.29
CA LEU A 113 38.33 -0.80 -1.49
C LEU A 113 39.03 0.55 -1.70
N LEU A 114 38.35 1.66 -1.41
CA LEU A 114 38.95 3.00 -1.46
C LEU A 114 40.10 3.14 -0.45
N LEU A 115 39.92 2.65 0.78
CA LEU A 115 40.99 2.64 1.79
C LEU A 115 42.18 1.75 1.38
N ALA A 116 41.91 0.59 0.78
CA ALA A 116 42.96 -0.30 0.26
C ALA A 116 43.73 0.35 -0.91
N GLN A 117 43.05 1.09 -1.78
CA GLN A 117 43.71 1.82 -2.87
C GLN A 117 44.63 2.93 -2.34
N GLN A 118 44.16 3.74 -1.39
CA GLN A 118 44.94 4.84 -0.81
C GLN A 118 46.18 4.34 -0.05
N SER A 119 46.06 3.23 0.68
CA SER A 119 47.20 2.62 1.36
C SER A 119 48.23 2.03 0.40
N ASN A 120 47.81 1.51 -0.76
CA ASN A 120 48.70 0.99 -1.79
C ASN A 120 49.44 2.11 -2.56
N GLU A 121 48.80 3.25 -2.79
CA GLU A 121 49.43 4.43 -3.41
C GLU A 121 50.49 5.08 -2.49
N GLY A 122 50.29 5.05 -1.16
CA GLY A 122 51.27 5.53 -0.18
C GLY A 122 52.52 4.65 -0.07
N ALA A 123 52.41 3.33 -0.28
CA ALA A 123 53.53 2.39 -0.18
C ALA A 123 54.43 2.37 -1.43
N ALA A 124 53.94 2.81 -2.60
CA ALA A 124 54.71 2.84 -3.85
C ALA A 124 55.61 4.09 -4.01
N GLY A 125 55.45 5.09 -3.15
CA GLY A 125 56.21 6.35 -3.19
C GLY A 125 57.55 6.34 -2.44
N ASP A 126 57.80 5.35 -1.59
CA ASP A 126 58.93 5.33 -0.64
C ASP A 126 60.09 4.40 -1.06
N ALA A 127 60.00 3.76 -2.24
CA ALA A 127 60.99 2.80 -2.74
C ALA A 127 61.96 3.38 -3.79
N LYS A 128 62.20 4.70 -3.78
CA LYS A 128 63.17 5.38 -4.66
C LYS A 128 64.06 6.33 -3.86
N ASP A 129 64.86 5.80 -2.94
CA ASP A 129 66.00 6.54 -2.36
C ASP A 129 67.02 5.56 -1.74
N GLU A 130 67.47 4.55 -2.50
CA GLU A 130 68.66 3.76 -2.14
C GLU A 130 69.48 3.43 -3.39
N ASP A 131 70.17 4.45 -3.92
CA ASP A 131 71.38 4.42 -4.75
C ASP A 131 71.90 5.87 -4.67
N HIS A 132 73.12 6.25 -4.32
CA HIS A 132 74.41 5.57 -4.27
C HIS A 132 75.43 6.63 -3.79
N ASP A 133 76.20 6.30 -2.76
CA ASP A 133 77.53 6.82 -2.36
C ASP A 133 77.82 8.33 -2.49
N ASP A 134 77.57 9.07 -1.40
CA ASP A 134 78.34 10.28 -1.07
C ASP A 134 79.12 10.04 0.24
N ILE A 135 80.41 9.71 0.08
CA ILE A 135 81.39 9.74 1.16
C ILE A 135 81.70 11.21 1.46
N PRO A 136 81.68 11.62 2.74
CA PRO A 136 82.81 12.39 3.22
C PRO A 136 83.43 11.77 4.47
N ASP A 137 84.70 11.44 4.29
CA ASP A 137 85.76 11.44 5.28
C ASP A 137 85.59 12.57 6.31
N THR A 138 85.47 12.24 7.60
CA THR A 138 86.40 12.70 8.64
C THR A 138 85.95 12.35 10.08
N ARG A 139 86.87 11.67 10.78
CA ARG A 139 87.33 11.96 12.16
C ARG A 139 86.39 11.73 13.36
N VAL A 140 86.75 10.78 14.23
CA VAL A 140 87.54 10.91 15.50
C VAL A 140 87.27 9.68 16.38
N SER A 141 88.34 9.18 16.99
CA SER A 141 88.47 8.08 17.96
C SER A 141 87.48 8.05 19.14
N PRO A 142 87.33 6.90 19.81
CA PRO A 142 86.40 6.70 20.92
C PRO A 142 86.98 7.16 22.27
N ILE A 143 86.25 8.04 22.97
CA ILE A 143 86.44 8.41 24.39
C ILE A 143 85.02 8.57 24.95
N ASP A 144 84.46 7.58 25.65
CA ASP A 144 84.59 7.29 27.09
C ASP A 144 83.41 7.90 27.89
N GLY A 145 82.89 7.14 28.86
CA GLY A 145 81.88 7.56 29.85
C GLY A 145 80.43 7.36 29.42
N LEU A 146 79.69 6.34 29.88
CA LEU A 146 79.09 6.18 31.23
C LEU A 146 78.35 7.42 31.75
N ILE A 147 77.20 7.14 32.40
CA ILE A 147 76.27 8.01 33.17
C ILE A 147 75.00 8.34 32.34
N ASN A 148 73.92 7.56 32.49
CA ASN A 148 72.76 7.68 33.43
C ASN A 148 71.87 8.91 33.09
N GLU A 149 70.56 9.01 33.30
CA GLU A 149 69.57 8.50 34.28
C GLU A 149 68.19 8.47 33.57
N GLU A 150 67.31 7.52 33.93
CA GLU A 150 66.02 7.74 34.64
C GLU A 150 64.97 8.63 33.94
#